data_AF-A0A7S7QSZ0-F1
#
_entry.id   AF-A0A7S7QSZ0-F1
#
_cell.length_a   1.000
_cell.length_b   1.000
_cell.length_c   1.000
_cell.angle_alpha   90.00
_cell.angle_beta   90.00
_cell.angle_gamma   90.00
#
_symmetry.space_group_name_H-M   'P 1'
#
loop_
_entity.id
_entity.type
_entity.pdbx_description
1 polymer ?
#
loop_
_entity_poly.entity_id
_entity_poly.type
_entity_poly.pdbx_seq_one_letter_code
_entity_poly.pdbx_strand_id
1 'polypeptide(L)'
;MEILRNRAKTFVVFGWVFFVVSVPVCLLIRAAAGFSSFYFPAHPQVTLNSYDMGASNVVLAAGAFAAVASSIALALKFRATASALVIVIWSTAIAGTQVVRSFVKPGPDYFERHIGPEVFLVPWWYADSSPGRPPHETPNEIGFVFDLCLSNLKGRTDIDCRFIQQVRVLPNEKNVADPVLESWRKYRSQMSPGPDRSGYQSFDLRYALQTAGPTRVEHYFARLNSNGDLTRLVKCWLGGERFCMHRALVGNYWFGYEADLAAADETLDAELAALVESWRRK
;
A
#
# COMPACT_ATOMS: atom_id res chain seq x y z
N MET A 1 44.63 -24.48 0.05
CA MET A 1 45.34 -23.19 -0.10
C MET A 1 46.30 -23.14 -1.29
N GLU A 2 46.93 -24.25 -1.70
CA GLU A 2 47.90 -24.25 -2.82
C GLU A 2 47.34 -23.76 -4.16
N ILE A 3 46.11 -24.16 -4.51
CA ILE A 3 45.45 -23.74 -5.76
C ILE A 3 45.27 -22.21 -5.83
N LEU A 4 44.81 -21.59 -4.73
CA LEU A 4 44.62 -20.14 -4.62
C LEU A 4 45.96 -19.38 -4.74
N ARG A 5 47.05 -19.97 -4.21
CA ARG A 5 48.39 -19.37 -4.26
C ARG A 5 49.04 -19.51 -5.63
N ASN A 6 48.85 -20.64 -6.32
CA ASN A 6 49.46 -20.93 -7.62
C ASN A 6 48.77 -20.20 -8.78
N ARG A 7 47.45 -19.93 -8.67
CA ARG A 7 46.66 -19.26 -9.72
C ARG A 7 46.31 -17.80 -9.41
N ALA A 8 46.98 -17.16 -8.45
CA ALA A 8 46.64 -15.81 -8.00
C ALA A 8 46.65 -14.76 -9.12
N LYS A 9 47.59 -14.84 -10.06
CA LYS A 9 47.60 -13.97 -11.25
C LYS A 9 46.32 -14.11 -12.07
N THR A 10 45.87 -15.35 -12.29
CA THR A 10 44.65 -15.65 -13.05
C THR A 10 43.41 -15.11 -12.34
N PHE A 11 43.31 -15.26 -11.01
CA PHE A 11 42.21 -14.68 -10.24
C PHE A 11 42.16 -13.16 -10.31
N VAL A 12 43.30 -12.48 -10.22
CA VAL A 12 43.36 -11.01 -10.37
C VAL A 12 42.92 -10.58 -11.78
N VAL A 13 43.34 -11.31 -12.83
CA VAL A 13 42.86 -11.06 -14.20
C VAL A 13 41.36 -11.23 -14.30
N PHE A 14 40.79 -12.29 -13.71
CA PHE A 14 39.33 -12.46 -13.67
C PHE A 14 38.64 -11.33 -12.92
N GLY A 15 39.22 -10.85 -11.81
CA GLY A 15 38.68 -9.70 -11.07
C GLY A 15 38.55 -8.45 -11.94
N TRP A 16 39.57 -8.15 -12.76
CA TRP A 16 39.53 -7.06 -13.74
C TRP A 16 38.53 -7.32 -14.87
N VAL A 17 38.46 -8.53 -15.41
CA VAL A 17 37.50 -8.88 -16.47
C VAL A 17 36.06 -8.69 -15.96
N PHE A 18 35.73 -9.21 -14.78
CA PHE A 18 34.41 -9.02 -14.18
C PHE A 18 34.09 -7.54 -13.93
N PHE A 19 35.08 -6.75 -13.50
CA PHE A 19 34.89 -5.32 -13.30
C PHE A 19 34.63 -4.59 -14.63
N VAL A 20 35.41 -4.86 -15.67
CA VAL A 20 35.22 -4.23 -17.00
C VAL A 20 33.86 -4.60 -17.59
N VAL A 21 33.42 -5.86 -17.43
CA VAL A 21 32.11 -6.32 -17.90
C VAL A 21 30.95 -5.75 -17.06
N SER A 22 31.14 -5.51 -15.76
CA SER A 22 30.07 -4.98 -14.91
C SER A 22 29.76 -3.51 -15.21
N VAL A 23 30.72 -2.72 -15.69
CA VAL A 23 30.53 -1.31 -16.06
C VAL A 23 29.37 -1.11 -17.06
N PRO A 24 29.37 -1.69 -18.28
CA PRO A 24 28.28 -1.49 -19.23
C PRO A 24 26.95 -2.03 -18.72
N VAL A 25 26.95 -3.16 -18.01
CA VAL A 25 25.72 -3.75 -17.44
C VAL A 25 25.10 -2.82 -16.39
N CYS A 26 25.91 -2.28 -15.48
CA CYS A 26 25.45 -1.35 -14.45
C CYS A 26 24.95 -0.04 -15.06
N LEU A 27 25.59 0.45 -16.13
CA LEU A 27 25.11 1.63 -16.85
C LEU A 27 23.74 1.41 -17.50
N LEU A 28 23.51 0.24 -18.12
CA LEU A 28 22.21 -0.12 -18.69
C LEU A 28 21.12 -0.20 -17.61
N ILE A 29 21.42 -0.83 -16.47
CA ILE A 29 20.49 -0.91 -15.33
C ILE A 29 20.13 0.50 -14.84
N ARG A 30 21.12 1.38 -14.67
CA ARG A 30 20.88 2.79 -14.27
C ARG A 30 20.03 3.54 -15.28
N ALA A 31 20.28 3.37 -16.57
CA ALA A 31 19.50 4.03 -17.62
C ALA A 31 18.04 3.55 -17.62
N ALA A 32 17.81 2.24 -17.54
CA ALA A 32 16.48 1.66 -17.45
C ALA A 32 15.73 2.10 -16.18
N ALA A 33 16.42 2.13 -15.04
CA ALA A 33 15.85 2.62 -13.79
C ALA A 33 15.50 4.11 -13.86
N GLY A 34 16.39 4.95 -14.40
CA GLY A 34 16.13 6.37 -14.60
C GLY A 34 14.94 6.62 -15.52
N PHE A 35 14.86 5.87 -16.63
CA PHE A 35 13.72 5.95 -17.56
C PHE A 35 12.40 5.54 -16.87
N SER A 36 12.40 4.41 -16.16
CA SER A 36 11.21 3.94 -15.43
C SER A 36 10.75 4.94 -14.37
N SER A 37 11.68 5.51 -13.59
CA SER A 37 11.34 6.47 -12.53
C SER A 37 10.84 7.80 -13.10
N PHE A 38 11.35 8.23 -14.26
CA PHE A 38 10.96 9.49 -14.87
C PHE A 38 9.60 9.41 -15.59
N TYR A 39 9.40 8.38 -16.42
CA TYR A 39 8.20 8.26 -17.25
C TYR A 39 7.06 7.49 -16.58
N PHE A 40 7.38 6.59 -15.65
CA PHE A 40 6.40 5.74 -14.98
C PHE A 40 6.61 5.72 -13.47
N PRO A 41 6.63 6.89 -12.79
CA PRO A 41 6.94 6.98 -11.35
C PRO A 41 5.99 6.16 -10.48
N ALA A 42 4.76 5.92 -10.96
CA ALA A 42 3.74 5.13 -10.28
C ALA A 42 3.80 3.62 -10.58
N HIS A 43 4.75 3.14 -11.39
CA HIS A 43 4.78 1.74 -11.78
C HIS A 43 5.34 0.85 -10.65
N PRO A 44 4.79 -0.35 -10.39
CA PRO A 44 5.24 -1.25 -9.31
C PRO A 44 6.72 -1.65 -9.41
N GLN A 45 7.32 -1.50 -10.58
CA GLN A 45 8.70 -1.83 -10.85
C GLN A 45 9.68 -0.71 -10.46
N VAL A 46 9.20 0.50 -10.14
CA VAL A 46 10.06 1.65 -9.80
C VAL A 46 10.88 1.40 -8.54
N THR A 47 10.32 0.77 -7.51
CA THR A 47 11.08 0.44 -6.28
C THR A 47 12.11 -0.66 -6.49
N LEU A 48 11.81 -1.65 -7.32
CA LEU A 48 12.77 -2.66 -7.75
C LEU A 48 13.88 -2.04 -8.60
N ASN A 49 13.52 -1.14 -9.51
CA ASN A 49 14.46 -0.44 -10.38
C ASN A 49 15.37 0.52 -9.59
N SER A 50 14.85 1.21 -8.57
CA SER A 50 15.65 2.07 -7.69
C SER A 50 16.60 1.26 -6.82
N TYR A 51 16.16 0.10 -6.33
CA TYR A 51 17.04 -0.87 -5.68
C TYR A 51 18.14 -1.35 -6.63
N ASP A 52 17.79 -1.79 -7.85
CA ASP A 52 18.75 -2.29 -8.84
C ASP A 52 19.78 -1.21 -9.22
N MET A 53 19.35 0.05 -9.29
CA MET A 53 20.24 1.21 -9.46
C MET A 53 21.23 1.33 -8.29
N GLY A 54 20.75 1.25 -7.03
CA GLY A 54 21.61 1.27 -5.84
C GLY A 54 22.57 0.08 -5.79
N ALA A 55 22.08 -1.12 -6.06
CA ALA A 55 22.87 -2.35 -6.13
C ALA A 55 23.96 -2.25 -7.20
N SER A 56 23.68 -1.63 -8.36
CA SER A 56 24.68 -1.39 -9.40
C SER A 56 25.85 -0.53 -8.90
N ASN A 57 25.59 0.48 -8.06
CA ASN A 57 26.64 1.31 -7.46
C ASN A 57 27.52 0.50 -6.54
N VAL A 58 26.91 -0.35 -5.70
CA VAL A 58 27.63 -1.23 -4.77
C VAL A 58 28.49 -2.24 -5.53
N VAL A 59 27.95 -2.87 -6.59
CA VAL A 59 28.69 -3.82 -7.43
C VAL A 59 29.89 -3.16 -8.10
N LEU A 60 29.74 -1.94 -8.61
CA LEU A 60 30.86 -1.20 -9.21
C LEU A 60 31.92 -0.81 -8.18
N ALA A 61 31.51 -0.28 -7.01
CA ALA A 61 32.44 0.09 -5.95
C ALA A 61 33.19 -1.13 -5.40
N ALA A 62 32.47 -2.22 -5.12
CA ALA A 62 33.04 -3.48 -4.65
C ALA A 62 33.96 -4.12 -5.70
N GLY A 63 33.55 -4.12 -6.97
CA GLY A 63 34.37 -4.63 -8.08
C GLY A 63 35.66 -3.84 -8.28
N ALA A 64 35.60 -2.51 -8.23
CA ALA A 64 36.77 -1.64 -8.29
C ALA A 64 37.72 -1.91 -7.12
N PHE A 65 37.17 -1.98 -5.90
CA PHE A 65 37.95 -2.30 -4.70
C PHE A 65 38.60 -3.69 -4.80
N ALA A 66 37.87 -4.71 -5.25
CA ALA A 66 38.40 -6.05 -5.44
C ALA A 66 39.55 -6.07 -6.45
N ALA A 67 39.40 -5.39 -7.59
CA ALA A 67 40.43 -5.32 -8.63
C ALA A 67 41.71 -4.62 -8.12
N VAL A 68 41.56 -3.46 -7.46
CA VAL A 68 42.69 -2.69 -6.93
C VAL A 68 43.37 -3.42 -5.77
N ALA A 69 42.60 -3.84 -4.75
CA ALA A 69 43.15 -4.48 -3.56
C ALA A 69 43.81 -5.83 -3.88
N SER A 70 43.23 -6.63 -4.79
CA SER A 70 43.84 -7.88 -5.22
C SER A 70 45.12 -7.66 -6.04
N SER A 71 45.19 -6.60 -6.85
CA SER A 71 46.41 -6.21 -7.58
C SER A 71 47.53 -5.79 -6.62
N ILE A 72 47.22 -4.97 -5.60
CA ILE A 72 48.17 -4.57 -4.56
C ILE A 72 48.65 -5.79 -3.77
N ALA A 73 47.71 -6.65 -3.32
CA ALA A 73 48.06 -7.88 -2.59
C ALA A 73 48.95 -8.81 -3.41
N LEU A 74 48.71 -8.93 -4.73
CA LEU A 74 49.54 -9.69 -5.64
C LEU A 74 50.95 -9.08 -5.78
N ALA A 75 51.05 -7.76 -5.90
CA ALA A 75 52.32 -7.03 -5.96
C ALA A 75 53.16 -7.22 -4.68
N LEU A 76 52.50 -7.21 -3.51
CA LEU A 76 53.09 -7.49 -2.21
C LEU A 76 53.36 -8.99 -1.95
N LYS A 77 53.16 -9.85 -2.95
CA LYS A 77 53.35 -11.31 -2.89
C LYS A 77 52.38 -12.07 -1.96
N PHE A 78 51.32 -11.42 -1.46
CA PHE A 78 50.22 -12.06 -0.72
C PHE A 78 49.24 -12.78 -1.66
N ARG A 79 49.74 -13.81 -2.34
CA ARG A 79 49.02 -14.52 -3.43
C ARG A 79 47.69 -15.14 -3.00
N ALA A 80 47.64 -15.76 -1.82
CA ALA A 80 46.39 -16.36 -1.32
C ALA A 80 45.33 -15.29 -1.02
N THR A 81 45.75 -14.17 -0.44
CA THR A 81 44.88 -13.02 -0.12
C THR A 81 44.35 -12.37 -1.40
N ALA A 82 45.18 -12.20 -2.44
CA ALA A 82 44.74 -11.67 -3.72
C ALA A 82 43.60 -12.48 -4.33
N SER A 83 43.73 -13.82 -4.35
CA SER A 83 42.67 -14.71 -4.85
C SER A 83 41.42 -14.69 -3.98
N ALA A 84 41.59 -14.69 -2.65
CA ALA A 84 40.47 -14.66 -1.71
C ALA A 84 39.65 -13.38 -1.84
N LEU A 85 40.29 -12.22 -2.00
CA LEU A 85 39.62 -10.93 -2.21
C LEU A 85 38.69 -10.97 -3.43
N VAL A 86 39.19 -11.48 -4.56
CA VAL A 86 38.38 -11.59 -5.79
C VAL A 86 37.17 -12.50 -5.57
N ILE A 87 37.39 -13.71 -5.04
CA ILE A 87 36.31 -14.69 -4.87
C ILE A 87 35.26 -14.18 -3.89
N VAL A 88 35.69 -13.72 -2.70
CA VAL A 88 34.77 -13.31 -1.65
C VAL A 88 33.94 -12.11 -2.10
N ILE A 89 34.58 -11.07 -2.62
CA ILE A 89 33.88 -9.83 -2.97
C ILE A 89 32.90 -10.05 -4.13
N TRP A 90 33.29 -10.77 -5.19
CA TRP A 90 32.37 -11.03 -6.30
C TRP A 90 31.23 -11.96 -5.89
N SER A 91 31.50 -12.99 -5.07
CA SER A 91 30.46 -13.91 -4.60
C SER A 91 29.45 -13.19 -3.70
N THR A 92 29.91 -12.36 -2.76
CA THR A 92 29.03 -11.60 -1.87
C THR A 92 28.26 -10.52 -2.61
N ALA A 93 28.87 -9.85 -3.59
CA ALA A 93 28.17 -8.86 -4.42
C ALA A 93 27.05 -9.51 -5.25
N ILE A 94 27.32 -10.63 -5.92
CA ILE A 94 26.33 -11.31 -6.77
C ILE A 94 25.22 -11.94 -5.92
N ALA A 95 25.56 -12.77 -4.93
CA ALA A 95 24.56 -13.45 -4.12
C ALA A 95 23.81 -12.49 -3.19
N GLY A 96 24.53 -11.55 -2.56
CA GLY A 96 23.96 -10.62 -1.61
C GLY A 96 22.94 -9.67 -2.24
N THR A 97 23.22 -9.17 -3.45
CA THR A 97 22.27 -8.31 -4.16
C THR A 97 21.00 -9.06 -4.53
N GLN A 98 21.08 -10.31 -5.00
CA GLN A 98 19.87 -11.10 -5.32
C GLN A 98 19.03 -11.43 -4.09
N VAL A 99 19.68 -11.76 -2.96
CA VAL A 99 18.98 -12.03 -1.70
C VAL A 99 18.26 -10.78 -1.22
N VAL A 100 18.94 -9.64 -1.15
CA VAL A 100 18.31 -8.39 -0.67
C VAL A 100 17.20 -7.93 -1.62
N ARG A 101 17.37 -8.09 -2.94
CA ARG A 101 16.32 -7.80 -3.94
C ARG A 101 15.03 -8.57 -3.69
N SER A 102 15.11 -9.81 -3.20
CA SER A 102 13.93 -10.64 -2.89
C SER A 102 13.06 -10.11 -1.75
N PHE A 103 13.61 -9.23 -0.90
CA PHE A 103 12.89 -8.57 0.19
C PHE A 103 12.36 -7.18 -0.18
N VAL A 104 12.67 -6.69 -1.38
CA VAL A 104 12.16 -5.40 -1.87
C VAL A 104 10.70 -5.57 -2.26
N LYS A 105 9.81 -4.82 -1.60
CA LYS A 105 8.39 -4.81 -1.95
C LYS A 105 8.18 -4.10 -3.29
N PRO A 106 7.33 -4.65 -4.18
CA PRO A 106 6.95 -3.97 -5.42
C PRO A 106 6.09 -2.74 -5.10
N GLY A 107 6.31 -1.65 -5.85
CA GLY A 107 5.55 -0.40 -5.76
C GLY A 107 5.94 0.53 -4.60
N PRO A 108 5.67 1.85 -4.73
CA PRO A 108 5.79 2.78 -3.61
C PRO A 108 4.74 2.47 -2.55
N ASP A 109 4.95 2.73 -1.26
CA ASP A 109 3.92 2.40 -0.25
C ASP A 109 2.58 3.13 -0.51
N TYR A 110 2.63 4.33 -1.12
CA TYR A 110 1.47 5.14 -1.49
C TYR A 110 1.72 5.90 -2.81
N PHE A 111 0.64 6.20 -3.52
CA PHE A 111 0.56 7.19 -4.58
C PHE A 111 0.07 8.51 -4.02
N GLU A 112 0.73 9.59 -4.42
CA GLU A 112 0.24 10.94 -4.20
C GLU A 112 -0.86 11.25 -5.22
N ARG A 113 -2.01 11.68 -4.71
CA ARG A 113 -3.17 12.11 -5.50
C ARG A 113 -3.55 13.52 -5.07
N HIS A 114 -3.78 14.38 -6.05
CA HIS A 114 -4.05 15.79 -5.77
C HIS A 114 -5.53 16.10 -5.95
N ILE A 115 -6.10 16.80 -4.97
CA ILE A 115 -7.37 17.53 -5.15
C ILE A 115 -7.10 18.99 -4.81
N GLY A 116 -7.09 19.85 -5.83
CA GLY A 116 -6.63 21.22 -5.67
C GLY A 116 -5.18 21.23 -5.16
N PRO A 117 -4.86 22.01 -4.11
CA PRO A 117 -3.51 22.07 -3.54
C PRO A 117 -3.19 20.92 -2.55
N GLU A 118 -4.14 20.04 -2.24
CA GLU A 118 -3.93 18.98 -1.25
C GLU A 118 -3.40 17.69 -1.85
N VAL A 119 -2.68 16.93 -1.02
CA VAL A 119 -2.06 15.66 -1.39
C VAL A 119 -2.65 14.55 -0.53
N PHE A 120 -3.18 13.53 -1.20
CA PHE A 120 -3.74 12.32 -0.64
C PHE A 120 -2.81 11.16 -0.90
N LEU A 121 -2.56 10.35 0.12
CA LEU A 121 -1.74 9.14 0.01
C LEU A 121 -2.65 7.93 -0.18
N VAL A 122 -2.77 7.48 -1.43
CA VAL A 122 -3.57 6.30 -1.79
C VAL A 122 -2.64 5.10 -1.88
N PRO A 123 -2.86 4.01 -1.12
CA PRO A 123 -1.93 2.89 -1.18
C PRO A 123 -1.81 2.28 -2.56
N TRP A 124 -0.62 1.82 -2.92
CA TRP A 124 -0.33 1.46 -4.30
C TRP A 124 -1.09 0.23 -4.82
N TRP A 125 -1.43 -0.70 -3.92
CA TRP A 125 -2.23 -1.88 -4.25
C TRP A 125 -3.69 -1.55 -4.61
N TYR A 126 -4.11 -0.28 -4.48
CA TYR A 126 -5.43 0.19 -4.85
C TYR A 126 -5.52 0.73 -6.29
N ALA A 127 -4.40 1.10 -6.92
CA ALA A 127 -4.42 1.38 -8.36
C ALA A 127 -4.45 0.04 -9.12
N ASP A 128 -5.35 -0.10 -10.09
CA ASP A 128 -5.38 -1.35 -10.83
C ASP A 128 -4.10 -1.56 -11.62
N SER A 129 -3.73 -2.83 -11.63
CA SER A 129 -3.02 -3.55 -12.67
C SER A 129 -2.69 -2.74 -13.93
N SER A 130 -1.39 -2.54 -14.17
CA SER A 130 -0.88 -2.34 -15.52
C SER A 130 -1.50 -3.38 -16.48
N PRO A 131 -1.76 -3.01 -17.75
CA PRO A 131 -2.37 -3.91 -18.72
C PRO A 131 -1.59 -5.24 -18.77
N GLY A 132 -2.25 -6.33 -18.38
CA GLY A 132 -1.68 -7.69 -18.40
C GLY A 132 -1.63 -8.44 -17.06
N ARG A 133 -2.01 -7.83 -15.92
CA ARG A 133 -2.13 -8.57 -14.65
C ARG A 133 -3.60 -8.87 -14.32
N PRO A 134 -4.00 -10.13 -14.10
CA PRO A 134 -5.35 -10.43 -13.63
C PRO A 134 -5.56 -9.80 -12.24
N PRO A 135 -6.80 -9.40 -11.91
CA PRO A 135 -7.17 -8.77 -10.64
C PRO A 135 -7.08 -9.82 -9.53
N HIS A 136 -5.87 -10.19 -9.11
CA HIS A 136 -5.67 -11.03 -7.95
C HIS A 136 -5.65 -10.16 -6.70
N GLU A 137 -6.72 -10.33 -5.92
CA GLU A 137 -6.81 -10.15 -4.47
C GLU A 137 -6.05 -8.92 -3.93
N THR A 138 -6.67 -7.75 -4.06
CA THR A 138 -6.47 -6.69 -3.06
C THR A 138 -6.58 -7.35 -1.67
N PRO A 139 -5.56 -7.22 -0.81
CA PRO A 139 -5.60 -7.84 0.51
C PRO A 139 -6.88 -7.43 1.24
N ASN A 140 -7.68 -8.41 1.67
CA ASN A 140 -8.95 -8.19 2.39
C ASN A 140 -8.77 -7.39 3.69
N GLU A 141 -7.53 -7.20 4.14
CA GLU A 141 -7.16 -6.58 5.41
C GLU A 141 -6.82 -5.09 5.31
N ILE A 142 -6.69 -4.51 4.10
CA ILE A 142 -6.07 -3.19 3.95
C ILE A 142 -6.98 -2.23 3.18
N GLY A 143 -7.84 -1.55 3.92
CA GLY A 143 -8.45 -0.30 3.46
C GLY A 143 -7.49 0.88 3.56
N PHE A 144 -7.95 2.04 3.12
CA PHE A 144 -7.23 3.30 3.30
C PHE A 144 -8.16 4.40 3.77
N VAL A 145 -7.58 5.48 4.28
CA VAL A 145 -8.32 6.64 4.76
C VAL A 145 -7.80 7.89 4.08
N PHE A 146 -8.69 8.84 3.84
CA PHE A 146 -8.36 10.18 3.42
C PHE A 146 -9.31 11.17 4.08
N ASP A 147 -8.83 12.39 4.28
CA ASP A 147 -9.57 13.44 4.97
C ASP A 147 -10.05 14.47 3.96
N LEU A 148 -11.36 14.56 3.72
CA LEU A 148 -11.93 15.52 2.77
C LEU A 148 -13.20 16.19 3.31
N CYS A 149 -13.61 17.28 2.68
CA CYS A 149 -14.87 17.92 3.01
C CYS A 149 -16.02 17.24 2.25
N LEU A 150 -16.94 16.56 2.95
CA LEU A 150 -18.03 15.82 2.29
C LEU A 150 -18.95 16.73 1.45
N SER A 151 -19.09 18.01 1.80
CA SER A 151 -20.01 18.92 1.11
C SER A 151 -19.56 19.32 -0.28
N ASN A 152 -18.27 19.25 -0.59
CA ASN A 152 -17.73 19.65 -1.90
C ASN A 152 -16.66 18.69 -2.45
N LEU A 153 -16.33 17.63 -1.71
CA LEU A 153 -15.29 16.64 -2.02
C LEU A 153 -13.91 17.23 -2.26
N LYS A 154 -13.64 18.39 -1.67
CA LYS A 154 -12.35 19.07 -1.77
C LYS A 154 -11.52 18.89 -0.52
N GLY A 155 -10.27 19.32 -0.64
CA GLY A 155 -9.31 19.35 0.45
C GLY A 155 -9.61 20.41 1.52
N ARG A 156 -9.00 20.23 2.68
CA ARG A 156 -9.02 21.11 3.87
C ARG A 156 -8.70 22.58 3.60
N THR A 157 -7.85 22.86 2.62
CA THR A 157 -7.38 24.20 2.26
C THR A 157 -8.34 24.98 1.37
N ASP A 158 -9.43 24.37 0.91
CA ASP A 158 -10.44 25.07 0.14
C ASP A 158 -11.28 25.99 1.03
N ILE A 159 -11.58 27.19 0.53
CA ILE A 159 -12.25 28.28 1.28
C ILE A 159 -13.64 27.86 1.77
N ASP A 160 -14.30 26.95 1.04
CA ASP A 160 -15.65 26.49 1.36
C ASP A 160 -15.68 25.26 2.29
N CYS A 161 -14.51 24.72 2.68
CA CYS A 161 -14.41 23.57 3.57
C CYS A 161 -14.63 23.98 5.04
N ARG A 162 -15.85 23.81 5.56
CA ARG A 162 -16.17 24.10 6.97
C ARG A 162 -15.79 22.98 7.93
N PHE A 163 -15.86 21.73 7.49
CA PHE A 163 -15.60 20.56 8.32
C PHE A 163 -14.96 19.45 7.49
N ILE A 164 -13.84 18.92 7.99
CA ILE A 164 -13.12 17.82 7.35
C ILE A 164 -13.63 16.52 7.95
N GLN A 165 -13.96 15.57 7.09
CA GLN A 165 -14.33 14.23 7.49
C GLN A 165 -13.31 13.23 7.02
N GLN A 166 -12.99 12.28 7.89
CA GLN A 166 -12.24 11.11 7.49
C GLN A 166 -13.15 10.15 6.75
N VAL A 167 -12.83 9.90 5.48
CA VAL A 167 -13.45 8.88 4.66
C VAL A 167 -12.54 7.66 4.66
N ARG A 168 -13.12 6.52 5.02
CA ARG A 168 -12.48 5.21 5.02
C ARG A 168 -12.99 4.43 3.83
N VAL A 169 -12.07 3.83 3.07
CA VAL A 169 -12.39 2.97 1.92
C VAL A 169 -11.87 1.58 2.21
N LEU A 170 -12.76 0.60 2.17
CA LEU A 170 -12.49 -0.79 2.53
C LEU A 170 -12.90 -1.71 1.37
N PRO A 171 -12.12 -2.74 0.99
CA PRO A 171 -12.56 -3.75 0.03
C PRO A 171 -13.76 -4.57 0.55
N ASN A 172 -14.54 -5.16 -0.38
CA ASN A 172 -15.82 -5.82 -0.11
C ASN A 172 -15.76 -7.09 0.79
N GLU A 173 -16.91 -7.34 1.42
CA GLU A 173 -17.55 -8.55 1.97
C GLU A 173 -16.93 -9.34 3.13
N LYS A 174 -15.63 -9.19 3.43
CA LYS A 174 -15.04 -9.92 4.59
C LYS A 174 -14.29 -9.04 5.59
N ASN A 175 -14.29 -7.73 5.40
CA ASN A 175 -13.38 -6.86 6.13
C ASN A 175 -13.61 -6.89 7.65
N VAL A 176 -12.74 -7.59 8.38
CA VAL A 176 -12.78 -7.73 9.85
C VAL A 176 -12.36 -6.42 10.52
N ALA A 177 -11.67 -5.54 9.80
CA ALA A 177 -11.10 -4.30 10.33
C ALA A 177 -12.11 -3.15 10.53
N ASP A 178 -13.38 -3.30 10.14
CA ASP A 178 -14.40 -2.29 10.40
C ASP A 178 -15.25 -2.63 11.63
N PRO A 179 -15.13 -1.89 12.74
CA PRO A 179 -15.84 -2.19 13.98
C PRO A 179 -17.36 -2.11 13.86
N VAL A 180 -17.89 -1.31 12.93
CA VAL A 180 -19.34 -1.14 12.74
C VAL A 180 -19.90 -2.36 12.00
N LEU A 181 -19.25 -2.77 10.91
CA LEU A 181 -19.63 -3.98 10.17
C LEU A 181 -19.38 -5.26 10.99
N GLU A 182 -18.33 -5.30 11.80
CA GLU A 182 -18.08 -6.40 12.74
C GLU A 182 -19.16 -6.48 13.83
N SER A 183 -19.46 -5.35 14.49
CA SER A 183 -20.52 -5.27 15.50
C SER A 183 -21.87 -5.71 14.93
N TRP A 184 -22.22 -5.23 13.73
CA TRP A 184 -23.42 -5.65 13.04
C TRP A 184 -23.47 -7.17 12.85
N ARG A 185 -22.44 -7.77 12.25
CA ARG A 185 -22.40 -9.23 12.03
C ARG A 185 -22.51 -10.02 13.33
N LYS A 186 -21.84 -9.58 14.38
CA LYS A 186 -21.80 -10.28 15.68
C LYS A 186 -23.11 -10.20 16.45
N TYR A 187 -23.75 -9.03 16.47
CA TYR A 187 -24.90 -8.76 17.34
C TYR A 187 -26.23 -8.70 16.60
N ARG A 188 -26.24 -8.85 15.26
CA ARG A 188 -27.44 -8.83 14.40
C ARG A 188 -28.62 -9.60 14.99
N SER A 189 -28.39 -10.84 15.39
CA SER A 189 -29.43 -11.75 15.88
C SER A 189 -30.02 -11.35 17.24
N GLN A 190 -29.34 -10.45 17.96
CA GLN A 190 -29.78 -9.93 19.25
C GLN A 190 -30.51 -8.58 19.10
N MET A 191 -30.50 -8.00 17.91
CA MET A 191 -31.14 -6.71 17.64
C MET A 191 -32.64 -6.89 17.40
N SER A 192 -33.43 -6.00 17.96
CA SER A 192 -34.88 -5.95 17.69
C SER A 192 -35.13 -5.08 16.47
N PRO A 193 -35.88 -5.56 15.44
CA PRO A 193 -36.29 -4.72 14.32
C PRO A 193 -37.24 -3.62 14.81
N GLY A 194 -36.95 -2.38 14.43
CA GLY A 194 -37.83 -1.24 14.62
C GLY A 194 -38.66 -0.91 13.37
N PRO A 195 -39.29 0.27 13.30
CA PRO A 195 -40.00 0.71 12.10
C PRO A 195 -39.02 1.02 10.95
N ASP A 196 -39.50 0.93 9.71
CA ASP A 196 -38.79 1.49 8.56
C ASP A 196 -38.72 3.02 8.72
N ARG A 197 -37.53 3.58 8.47
CA ARG A 197 -37.28 5.02 8.44
C ARG A 197 -36.49 5.36 7.19
N SER A 198 -37.10 6.11 6.27
CA SER A 198 -36.44 6.62 5.06
C SER A 198 -35.82 5.52 4.18
N GLY A 199 -36.48 4.35 4.09
CA GLY A 199 -35.97 3.21 3.32
C GLY A 199 -34.82 2.48 4.01
N TYR A 200 -34.77 2.55 5.34
CA TYR A 200 -33.87 1.77 6.19
C TYR A 200 -34.68 1.00 7.20
N GLN A 201 -34.35 -0.28 7.34
CA GLN A 201 -34.81 -1.06 8.46
C GLN A 201 -34.00 -0.67 9.71
N SER A 202 -34.68 -0.13 10.73
CA SER A 202 -34.05 0.23 11.99
C SER A 202 -33.89 -0.98 12.91
N PHE A 203 -32.87 -0.91 13.77
CA PHE A 203 -32.50 -1.94 14.73
C PHE A 203 -31.93 -1.31 16.00
N ASP A 204 -32.40 -1.79 17.15
CA ASP A 204 -31.87 -1.37 18.44
C ASP A 204 -31.04 -2.49 19.06
N LEU A 205 -29.80 -2.17 19.42
CA LEU A 205 -28.96 -3.02 20.24
C LEU A 205 -28.92 -2.47 21.67
N ARG A 206 -29.50 -3.22 22.60
CA ARG A 206 -29.50 -2.88 24.02
C ARG A 206 -28.43 -3.69 24.74
N TYR A 207 -27.51 -3.02 25.42
CA TYR A 207 -26.46 -3.68 26.18
C TYR A 207 -26.13 -2.92 27.46
N ALA A 208 -25.70 -3.66 28.48
CA ALA A 208 -25.19 -3.11 29.72
C ALA A 208 -23.66 -3.27 29.73
N LEU A 209 -22.92 -2.17 29.91
CA LEU A 209 -21.46 -2.20 30.02
C LEU A 209 -20.98 -2.88 31.31
N GLN A 210 -21.85 -2.96 32.32
CA GLN A 210 -21.60 -3.58 33.62
C GLN A 210 -22.90 -4.22 34.11
N THR A 211 -22.81 -5.27 34.94
CA THR A 211 -23.96 -6.08 35.42
C THR A 211 -25.04 -5.26 36.16
N ALA A 212 -24.70 -4.06 36.66
CA ALA A 212 -25.61 -3.14 37.34
C ALA A 212 -25.55 -1.70 36.78
N GLY A 213 -25.08 -1.53 35.53
CA GLY A 213 -24.94 -0.21 34.89
C GLY A 213 -26.16 0.22 34.07
N PRO A 214 -26.22 1.50 33.64
CA PRO A 214 -27.28 1.96 32.75
C PRO A 214 -27.23 1.20 31.41
N THR A 215 -28.40 0.76 30.96
CA THR A 215 -28.54 0.14 29.63
C THR A 215 -28.30 1.20 28.57
N ARG A 216 -27.35 0.94 27.68
CA ARG A 216 -27.13 1.77 26.49
C ARG A 216 -27.89 1.18 25.32
N VAL A 217 -28.38 2.06 24.46
CA VAL A 217 -29.04 1.70 23.21
C VAL A 217 -28.20 2.25 22.07
N GLU A 218 -27.74 1.37 21.21
CA GLU A 218 -27.15 1.73 19.92
C GLU A 218 -28.22 1.56 18.84
N HIS A 219 -28.39 2.60 18.02
CA HIS A 219 -29.35 2.61 16.93
C HIS A 219 -28.63 2.30 15.62
N TYR A 220 -29.08 1.26 14.95
CA TYR A 220 -28.58 0.83 13.65
C TYR A 220 -29.68 1.03 12.59
N PHE A 221 -29.29 1.52 11.41
CA PHE A 221 -30.17 1.63 10.25
C PHE A 221 -29.51 0.87 9.11
N ALA A 222 -30.19 -0.15 8.59
CA ALA A 222 -29.64 -1.00 7.54
C ALA A 222 -30.52 -0.99 6.30
N ARG A 223 -29.87 -0.97 5.14
CA ARG A 223 -30.49 -1.23 3.84
C ARG A 223 -29.95 -2.53 3.30
N LEU A 224 -30.85 -3.39 2.85
CA LEU A 224 -30.54 -4.67 2.25
C LEU A 224 -30.94 -4.64 0.77
N ASN A 225 -30.20 -5.33 -0.09
CA ASN A 225 -30.63 -5.56 -1.47
C ASN A 225 -31.76 -6.61 -1.52
N SER A 226 -32.25 -6.91 -2.72
CA SER A 226 -33.28 -7.93 -2.96
C SER A 226 -32.87 -9.34 -2.54
N ASN A 227 -31.58 -9.61 -2.44
CA ASN A 227 -31.02 -10.90 -2.04
C ASN A 227 -30.83 -11.01 -0.52
N GLY A 228 -31.08 -9.91 0.23
CA GLY A 228 -30.88 -9.82 1.67
C GLY A 228 -29.46 -9.41 2.09
N ASP A 229 -28.58 -9.07 1.15
CA ASP A 229 -27.22 -8.62 1.45
C ASP A 229 -27.22 -7.16 1.90
N LEU A 230 -26.34 -6.85 2.85
CA LEU A 230 -26.18 -5.50 3.39
C LEU A 230 -25.54 -4.58 2.34
N THR A 231 -26.27 -3.55 1.92
CA THR A 231 -25.76 -2.51 1.01
C THR A 231 -25.44 -1.21 1.73
N ARG A 232 -26.11 -0.96 2.86
CA ARG A 232 -25.83 0.22 3.70
C ARG A 232 -26.07 -0.08 5.15
N LEU A 233 -25.22 0.47 6.01
CA LEU A 233 -25.33 0.38 7.45
C LEU A 233 -24.98 1.72 8.07
N VAL A 234 -25.81 2.17 8.99
CA VAL A 234 -25.58 3.40 9.73
C VAL A 234 -25.69 3.07 11.22
N LYS A 235 -24.72 3.52 12.01
CA LYS A 235 -24.72 3.39 13.47
C LYS A 235 -24.71 4.76 14.12
N CYS A 236 -25.71 5.09 14.92
CA CYS A 236 -25.81 6.34 15.65
C CYS A 236 -25.62 6.10 17.16
N TRP A 237 -24.80 6.92 17.81
CA TRP A 237 -24.36 6.72 19.20
C TRP A 237 -25.27 7.36 20.26
N LEU A 238 -26.16 8.27 19.85
CA LEU A 238 -27.01 9.08 20.73
C LEU A 238 -28.40 9.22 20.09
N GLY A 239 -29.43 9.40 20.91
CA GLY A 239 -30.83 9.55 20.45
C GLY A 239 -31.09 10.74 19.51
N GLY A 240 -30.08 11.58 19.26
CA GLY A 240 -30.07 12.52 18.14
C GLY A 240 -29.30 11.92 16.97
N GLU A 241 -29.99 11.65 15.87
CA GLU A 241 -29.50 11.10 14.59
C GLU A 241 -28.51 12.05 13.84
N ARG A 242 -27.71 12.82 14.59
CA ARG A 242 -26.76 13.84 14.12
C ARG A 242 -25.29 13.37 14.07
N PHE A 243 -24.97 12.29 14.79
CA PHE A 243 -23.61 11.75 14.79
C PHE A 243 -23.68 10.27 14.50
N CYS A 244 -23.74 9.97 13.21
CA CYS A 244 -23.91 8.63 12.71
C CYS A 244 -22.69 8.23 11.88
N MET A 245 -22.20 7.02 12.13
CA MET A 245 -21.20 6.38 11.28
C MET A 245 -21.91 5.68 10.14
N HIS A 246 -21.70 6.17 8.93
CA HIS A 246 -22.24 5.60 7.71
C HIS A 246 -21.26 4.58 7.12
N ARG A 247 -21.82 3.51 6.56
CA ARG A 247 -21.13 2.49 5.77
C ARG A 247 -21.97 2.21 4.54
N ALA A 248 -21.43 2.48 3.36
CA ALA A 248 -22.13 2.26 2.10
C ALA A 248 -21.29 1.39 1.17
N LEU A 249 -21.92 0.36 0.61
CA LEU A 249 -21.32 -0.50 -0.41
C LEU A 249 -21.59 0.09 -1.79
N VAL A 250 -20.53 0.53 -2.46
CA VAL A 250 -20.59 0.98 -3.86
C VAL A 250 -19.61 0.18 -4.69
N GLY A 251 -20.13 -0.58 -5.65
CA GLY A 251 -19.34 -1.54 -6.42
C GLY A 251 -18.70 -2.58 -5.49
N ASN A 252 -17.36 -2.58 -5.43
CA ASN A 252 -16.58 -3.51 -4.61
C ASN A 252 -15.99 -2.87 -3.35
N TYR A 253 -16.48 -1.70 -2.94
CA TYR A 253 -15.91 -0.96 -1.82
C TYR A 253 -16.95 -0.51 -0.80
N TRP A 254 -16.60 -0.65 0.47
CA TRP A 254 -17.29 -0.03 1.60
C TRP A 254 -16.68 1.34 1.88
N PHE A 255 -17.49 2.38 1.72
CA PHE A 255 -17.18 3.74 2.14
C PHE A 255 -17.66 3.96 3.57
N GLY A 256 -16.80 4.49 4.43
CA GLY A 256 -17.10 4.79 5.82
C GLY A 256 -16.81 6.24 6.16
N TYR A 257 -17.80 6.96 6.67
CA TYR A 257 -17.67 8.37 7.03
C TYR A 257 -18.67 8.74 8.13
N GLU A 258 -18.49 9.90 8.76
CA GLU A 258 -19.45 10.44 9.74
C GLU A 258 -20.34 11.50 9.09
N ALA A 259 -21.64 11.39 9.31
CA ALA A 259 -22.64 12.34 8.84
C ALA A 259 -23.93 12.25 9.69
N ASP A 260 -24.82 13.22 9.51
CA ASP A 260 -26.21 13.10 9.96
C ASP A 260 -26.92 12.02 9.14
N LEU A 261 -27.89 11.30 9.74
CA LEU A 261 -28.65 10.25 9.04
C LEU A 261 -29.31 10.76 7.74
N ALA A 262 -29.77 12.02 7.75
CA ALA A 262 -30.41 12.67 6.62
C ALA A 262 -29.44 13.27 5.59
N ALA A 263 -28.19 13.52 5.97
CA ALA A 263 -27.19 14.15 5.09
C ALA A 263 -26.47 13.14 4.19
N ALA A 264 -26.46 11.87 4.59
CA ALA A 264 -25.85 10.82 3.81
C ALA A 264 -26.86 10.26 2.79
N ASP A 265 -26.71 10.63 1.52
CA ASP A 265 -27.51 10.11 0.42
C ASP A 265 -26.69 9.17 -0.49
N GLU A 266 -27.30 8.62 -1.54
CA GLU A 266 -26.62 7.77 -2.53
C GLU A 266 -25.78 8.56 -3.54
N THR A 267 -26.10 9.84 -3.75
CA THR A 267 -25.35 10.77 -4.59
C THR A 267 -23.95 10.99 -4.02
N LEU A 268 -23.83 11.29 -2.73
CA LEU A 268 -22.53 11.45 -2.07
C LEU A 268 -21.67 10.19 -2.18
N ASP A 269 -22.28 9.02 -1.99
CA ASP A 269 -21.58 7.73 -2.14
C ASP A 269 -21.08 7.52 -3.57
N ALA A 270 -21.90 7.85 -4.58
CA ALA A 270 -21.54 7.75 -5.98
C ALA A 270 -20.43 8.74 -6.35
N GLU A 271 -20.46 9.96 -5.83
CA GLU A 271 -19.42 10.96 -6.05
C GLU A 271 -18.10 10.56 -5.37
N LEU A 272 -18.15 10.01 -4.15
CA LEU A 272 -16.98 9.43 -3.48
C LEU A 272 -16.41 8.27 -4.29
N ALA A 273 -17.25 7.37 -4.80
CA ALA A 273 -16.81 6.28 -5.65
C ALA A 273 -16.19 6.80 -6.96
N ALA A 274 -16.78 7.82 -7.58
CA ALA A 274 -16.23 8.45 -8.78
C ALA A 274 -14.88 9.14 -8.50
N LEU A 275 -14.72 9.81 -7.36
CA LEU A 275 -13.46 10.40 -6.93
C LEU A 275 -12.37 9.33 -6.78
N VAL A 276 -12.69 8.26 -6.05
CA VAL A 276 -11.77 7.15 -5.82
C VAL A 276 -11.41 6.43 -7.13
N GLU A 277 -12.38 6.21 -8.01
CA GLU A 277 -12.15 5.65 -9.34
C GLU A 277 -11.34 6.60 -10.24
N SER A 278 -11.46 7.92 -10.07
CA SER A 278 -10.63 8.91 -10.78
C SER A 278 -9.15 8.79 -10.43
N TRP A 279 -8.83 8.37 -9.21
CA TRP A 279 -7.46 8.10 -8.77
C TRP A 279 -6.88 6.81 -9.33
N ARG A 280 -7.74 5.90 -9.82
CA ARG A 280 -7.35 4.62 -10.44
C ARG A 280 -6.95 4.76 -11.90
N ARG A 281 -7.57 5.69 -12.64
CA ARG A 281 -7.42 5.81 -14.10
C ARG A 281 -6.25 6.67 -14.58
N LYS A 282 -5.42 7.20 -13.67
CA LYS A 282 -4.28 8.09 -13.97
C LYS A 282 -2.98 7.54 -13.41
#